data_AF-A0A7X6YS42-F1
#
_entry.id   AF-A0A7X6YS42-F1
#
_cell.length_a   1.000
_cell.length_b   1.000
_cell.length_c   1.000
_cell.angle_alpha   90.00
_cell.angle_beta   90.00
_cell.angle_gamma   90.00
#
_symmetry.space_group_name_H-M   'P 1'
#
loop_
_entity.id
_entity.type
_entity.pdbx_description
1 polymer ?
#
loop_
_entity_poly.entity_id
_entity_poly.type
_entity_poly.pdbx_seq_one_letter_code
_entity_poly.pdbx_strand_id
1 'polypeptide(L)'
;MKANLTDKFFSIPYRSKSLKTLLQQTPKDKLELVYLLTNHERWINTKIELINYILTHYQDILHIFFSYFTTDIWKFIELLLKKNGELTVKDSGNVEYIVLLNMYLIAFPVIKNGERTLIVPHETLDFLKKLDKTDYITNVKLNDTITTYTRALLEYYGYYEIDVLENYLKKYEDIEFAFDKYFPILSNDSLIYGYYVEENCVYLPTIEENPTFFMTRKQINNIDYYPLTKKDIYSYTHISKEEVDLANFFIDHFEIDEDDLASTILAIKLCIQMDFSIKDILEDLDYLELSPYEMKQLEKCLVNLQNNTRLWSLKGYTKNELKVPKLIRFPKSLN
;
A
#
# COMPACT_ATOMS: atom_id res chain seq x y z
N MET A 1 -16.92 -4.10 -7.01
CA MET A 1 -16.27 -5.18 -6.22
C MET A 1 -16.14 -4.85 -4.71
N LYS A 2 -15.90 -3.57 -4.31
CA LYS A 2 -15.82 -3.15 -2.89
C LYS A 2 -17.09 -3.37 -2.02
N ALA A 3 -18.29 -3.27 -2.60
CA ALA A 3 -19.56 -3.45 -1.87
C ALA A 3 -19.77 -4.90 -1.35
N ASN A 4 -19.36 -5.92 -2.12
CA ASN A 4 -19.54 -7.32 -1.73
C ASN A 4 -18.56 -7.80 -0.63
N LEU A 5 -17.39 -7.17 -0.52
CA LEU A 5 -16.39 -7.49 0.50
C LEU A 5 -16.76 -6.92 1.86
N THR A 6 -17.30 -5.69 1.91
CA THR A 6 -17.73 -5.05 3.15
C THR A 6 -18.95 -5.76 3.76
N ASP A 7 -19.86 -6.29 2.95
CA ASP A 7 -21.06 -7.01 3.42
C ASP A 7 -20.71 -8.34 4.09
N LYS A 8 -19.77 -9.11 3.52
CA LYS A 8 -19.29 -10.35 4.13
C LYS A 8 -18.45 -10.10 5.39
N PHE A 9 -17.67 -9.02 5.38
CA PHE A 9 -16.79 -8.65 6.48
C PHE A 9 -17.57 -8.17 7.72
N PHE A 10 -18.69 -7.47 7.53
CA PHE A 10 -19.62 -7.07 8.59
C PHE A 10 -20.86 -7.97 8.62
N SER A 11 -20.68 -9.23 9.02
CA SER A 11 -21.77 -10.22 9.10
C SER A 11 -22.06 -10.72 10.52
N ILE A 12 -21.22 -10.38 11.50
CA ILE A 12 -21.32 -10.87 12.87
C ILE A 12 -22.24 -9.93 13.68
N PRO A 13 -23.33 -10.42 14.31
CA PRO A 13 -24.14 -9.58 15.18
C PRO A 13 -23.39 -9.24 16.47
N TYR A 14 -23.47 -7.98 16.89
CA TYR A 14 -22.91 -7.54 18.16
C TYR A 14 -23.60 -8.24 19.34
N ARG A 15 -22.80 -8.79 20.25
CA ARG A 15 -23.28 -9.41 21.50
C ARG A 15 -22.69 -8.74 22.74
N SER A 16 -21.41 -8.42 22.70
CA SER A 16 -20.64 -7.96 23.85
C SER A 16 -19.32 -7.33 23.40
N LYS A 17 -18.71 -6.52 24.27
CA LYS A 17 -17.33 -6.04 24.16
C LYS A 17 -16.29 -6.96 24.83
N SER A 18 -16.70 -8.09 25.40
CA SER A 18 -15.74 -9.06 25.94
C SER A 18 -15.03 -9.78 24.80
N LEU A 19 -13.70 -9.81 24.87
CA LEU A 19 -12.85 -10.55 23.95
C LEU A 19 -13.31 -12.00 23.84
N LYS A 20 -13.60 -12.67 24.96
CA LYS A 20 -14.07 -14.07 24.96
C LYS A 20 -15.29 -14.28 24.07
N THR A 21 -16.29 -13.41 24.15
CA THR A 21 -17.50 -13.51 23.33
C THR A 21 -17.18 -13.26 21.84
N LEU A 22 -16.33 -12.29 21.55
CA LEU A 22 -15.92 -11.95 20.18
C LEU A 22 -15.10 -13.09 19.53
N LEU A 23 -14.18 -13.71 20.28
CA LEU A 23 -13.43 -14.88 19.84
C LEU A 23 -14.32 -16.10 19.60
N GLN A 24 -15.35 -16.31 20.43
CA GLN A 24 -16.32 -17.39 20.19
C GLN A 24 -17.06 -17.24 18.85
N GLN A 25 -17.36 -16.00 18.46
CA GLN A 25 -18.00 -15.67 17.17
C GLN A 25 -17.02 -15.68 15.98
N THR A 26 -15.72 -15.63 16.25
CA THR A 26 -14.67 -15.58 15.22
C THR A 26 -14.43 -16.99 14.62
N PRO A 27 -14.39 -17.15 13.29
CA PRO A 27 -14.04 -18.42 12.64
C PRO A 27 -12.68 -19.00 13.10
N LYS A 28 -12.55 -20.33 13.11
CA LYS A 28 -11.35 -21.01 13.67
C LYS A 28 -10.09 -20.64 12.88
N ASP A 29 -10.16 -20.65 11.55
CA ASP A 29 -9.09 -20.29 10.62
C ASP A 29 -8.49 -18.90 10.91
N LYS A 30 -9.33 -17.91 11.25
CA LYS A 30 -8.84 -16.58 11.66
C LYS A 30 -8.07 -16.60 12.98
N LEU A 31 -8.52 -17.42 13.94
CA LEU A 31 -7.79 -17.59 15.20
C LEU A 31 -6.46 -18.31 14.99
N GLU A 32 -6.44 -19.30 14.09
CA GLU A 32 -5.25 -20.06 13.72
C GLU A 32 -4.21 -19.18 13.03
N LEU A 33 -4.65 -18.19 12.24
CA LEU A 33 -3.76 -17.19 11.65
C LEU A 33 -2.98 -16.41 12.72
N VAL A 34 -3.66 -15.90 13.76
CA VAL A 34 -2.96 -15.19 14.85
C VAL A 34 -1.98 -16.10 15.58
N TYR A 35 -2.34 -17.37 15.81
CA TYR A 35 -1.44 -18.34 16.42
C TYR A 35 -0.21 -18.58 15.53
N LEU A 36 -0.41 -18.78 14.23
CA LEU A 36 0.67 -18.98 13.26
C LEU A 36 1.61 -17.77 13.19
N LEU A 37 1.08 -16.56 13.17
CA LEU A 37 1.88 -15.33 13.09
C LEU A 37 2.70 -15.06 14.36
N THR A 38 2.29 -15.60 15.51
CA THR A 38 2.97 -15.36 16.79
C THR A 38 3.87 -16.52 17.23
N ASN A 39 3.60 -17.74 16.77
CA ASN A 39 4.32 -18.95 17.19
C ASN A 39 5.06 -19.64 16.03
N HIS A 40 4.85 -19.19 14.79
CA HIS A 40 5.41 -19.79 13.57
C HIS A 40 5.05 -21.26 13.35
N GLU A 41 3.95 -21.72 13.95
CA GLU A 41 3.46 -23.10 13.88
C GLU A 41 1.94 -23.15 13.64
N ARG A 42 1.46 -24.28 13.08
CA ARG A 42 0.02 -24.51 12.89
C ARG A 42 -0.60 -25.04 14.17
N TRP A 43 -1.78 -24.51 14.51
CA TRP A 43 -2.58 -25.05 15.60
C TRP A 43 -3.28 -26.34 15.17
N ILE A 44 -3.11 -27.42 15.94
CA ILE A 44 -3.68 -28.74 15.63
C ILE A 44 -4.87 -29.11 16.52
N ASN A 45 -5.11 -28.37 17.60
CA ASN A 45 -6.13 -28.70 18.60
C ASN A 45 -7.51 -28.07 18.29
N THR A 46 -8.44 -28.16 19.24
CA THR A 46 -9.81 -27.63 19.07
C THR A 46 -9.85 -26.11 19.06
N LYS A 47 -10.96 -25.54 18.55
CA LYS A 47 -11.22 -24.09 18.60
C LYS A 47 -11.29 -23.58 20.04
N ILE A 48 -11.84 -24.36 20.96
CA ILE A 48 -12.02 -23.95 22.37
C ILE A 48 -10.65 -23.81 23.04
N GLU A 49 -9.75 -24.78 22.82
CA GLU A 49 -8.39 -24.71 23.35
C GLU A 49 -7.61 -23.53 22.75
N LEU A 50 -7.80 -23.24 21.46
CA LEU A 50 -7.20 -22.07 20.81
C LEU A 50 -7.70 -20.75 21.41
N ILE A 51 -9.01 -20.63 21.66
CA ILE A 51 -9.58 -19.46 22.34
C ILE A 51 -8.97 -19.29 23.72
N ASN A 52 -8.84 -20.38 24.50
CA ASN A 52 -8.24 -20.32 25.83
C ASN A 52 -6.77 -19.92 25.77
N TYR A 53 -6.02 -20.41 24.77
CA TYR A 53 -4.65 -19.99 24.53
C TYR A 53 -4.55 -18.49 24.27
N ILE A 54 -5.35 -17.98 23.32
CA ILE A 54 -5.37 -16.55 22.96
C ILE A 54 -5.74 -15.69 24.17
N LEU A 55 -6.76 -16.08 24.95
CA LEU A 55 -7.16 -15.35 26.16
C LEU A 55 -6.05 -15.30 27.21
N THR A 56 -5.27 -16.37 27.33
CA THR A 56 -4.17 -16.47 28.31
C THR A 56 -2.98 -15.61 27.90
N HIS A 57 -2.65 -15.56 26.61
CA HIS A 57 -1.48 -14.87 26.07
C HIS A 57 -1.83 -13.54 25.38
N TYR A 58 -3.03 -13.00 25.59
CA TYR A 58 -3.55 -11.91 24.76
C TYR A 58 -2.68 -10.65 24.83
N GLN A 59 -2.13 -10.33 26.00
CA GLN A 59 -1.27 -9.15 26.15
C GLN A 59 0.04 -9.29 25.37
N ASP A 60 0.67 -10.47 25.41
CA ASP A 60 1.90 -10.74 24.64
C ASP A 60 1.63 -10.66 23.13
N ILE A 61 0.50 -11.19 22.69
CA ILE A 61 0.03 -11.09 21.30
C ILE A 61 -0.13 -9.61 20.89
N LEU A 62 -0.75 -8.79 21.75
CA LEU A 62 -0.88 -7.35 21.50
C LEU A 62 0.47 -6.65 21.41
N HIS A 63 1.40 -6.95 22.33
CA HIS A 63 2.76 -6.41 22.31
C HIS A 63 3.47 -6.69 20.98
N ILE A 64 3.39 -7.94 20.49
CA ILE A 64 3.98 -8.36 19.21
C ILE A 64 3.40 -7.51 18.07
N PHE A 65 2.08 -7.47 17.91
CA PHE A 65 1.49 -6.80 16.76
C PHE A 65 1.62 -5.27 16.81
N PHE A 66 1.53 -4.67 18.00
CA PHE A 66 1.74 -3.23 18.16
C PHE A 66 3.17 -2.79 17.84
N SER A 67 4.15 -3.69 17.97
CA SER A 67 5.53 -3.41 17.56
C SER A 67 5.71 -3.22 16.05
N TYR A 68 4.77 -3.73 15.23
CA TYR A 68 4.81 -3.63 13.76
C TYR A 68 4.04 -2.43 13.20
N PHE A 69 3.42 -1.63 14.05
CA PHE A 69 2.57 -0.52 13.61
C PHE A 69 3.37 0.74 13.30
N THR A 70 2.96 1.41 12.22
CA THR A 70 3.40 2.74 11.80
C THR A 70 2.63 3.83 12.56
N THR A 71 3.08 5.07 12.43
CA THR A 71 2.44 6.23 13.05
C THR A 71 0.96 6.34 12.68
N ASP A 72 0.58 6.06 11.43
CA ASP A 72 -0.79 6.24 10.98
C ASP A 72 -1.75 5.19 11.57
N ILE A 73 -1.29 3.94 11.74
CA ILE A 73 -2.06 2.91 12.44
C ILE A 73 -2.24 3.30 13.91
N TRP A 74 -1.18 3.84 14.56
CA TRP A 74 -1.29 4.34 15.92
C TRP A 74 -2.27 5.50 16.06
N LYS A 75 -2.29 6.46 15.13
CA LYS A 75 -3.31 7.53 15.09
C LYS A 75 -4.72 6.96 14.98
N PHE A 76 -4.91 5.89 14.18
CA PHE A 76 -6.20 5.22 14.08
C PHE A 76 -6.61 4.51 15.39
N ILE A 77 -5.66 3.88 16.09
CA ILE A 77 -5.90 3.30 17.43
C ILE A 77 -6.27 4.40 18.44
N GLU A 78 -5.62 5.56 18.39
CA GLU A 78 -5.95 6.70 19.25
C GLU A 78 -7.35 7.25 18.98
N LEU A 79 -7.77 7.29 17.72
CA LEU A 79 -9.15 7.62 17.34
C LEU A 79 -10.13 6.63 17.98
N LEU A 80 -9.86 5.32 17.88
CA LEU A 80 -10.68 4.29 18.52
C LEU A 80 -10.76 4.46 20.03
N LEU A 81 -9.64 4.76 20.70
CA LEU A 81 -9.61 5.02 22.15
C LEU A 81 -10.47 6.24 22.53
N LYS A 82 -10.37 7.34 21.78
CA LYS A 82 -11.21 8.53 21.99
C LYS A 82 -12.70 8.25 21.82
N LYS A 83 -13.05 7.26 21.01
CA LYS A 83 -14.43 6.80 20.78
C LYS A 83 -14.81 5.59 21.65
N ASN A 84 -14.07 5.34 22.74
CA ASN A 84 -14.32 4.24 23.69
C ASN A 84 -14.39 2.84 23.00
N GLY A 85 -13.56 2.66 21.98
CA GLY A 85 -13.46 1.41 21.22
C GLY A 85 -14.63 1.14 20.29
N GLU A 86 -15.42 2.14 19.90
CA GLU A 86 -16.50 1.98 18.92
C GLU A 86 -16.37 2.98 17.79
N LEU A 87 -16.38 2.50 16.55
CA LEU A 87 -16.32 3.37 15.38
C LEU A 87 -17.24 2.82 14.29
N THR A 88 -18.17 3.63 13.79
CA THR A 88 -18.99 3.21 12.65
C THR A 88 -18.15 3.27 11.38
N VAL A 89 -18.41 2.39 10.40
CA VAL A 89 -17.63 2.37 9.15
C VAL A 89 -17.74 3.70 8.40
N LYS A 90 -18.91 4.35 8.46
CA LYS A 90 -19.13 5.68 7.87
C LYS A 90 -18.17 6.74 8.42
N ASP A 91 -17.75 6.58 9.67
CA ASP A 91 -16.86 7.51 10.36
C ASP A 91 -15.38 7.13 10.22
N SER A 92 -15.06 5.95 9.67
CA SER A 92 -13.72 5.36 9.76
C SER A 92 -12.75 5.76 8.65
N GLY A 93 -13.27 6.07 7.45
CA GLY A 93 -12.49 6.45 6.25
C GLY A 93 -11.49 5.42 5.71
N ASN A 94 -11.05 4.44 6.51
CA ASN A 94 -9.89 3.58 6.24
C ASN A 94 -10.23 2.11 6.50
N VAL A 95 -10.82 1.44 5.51
CA VAL A 95 -11.29 0.04 5.64
C VAL A 95 -10.11 -0.92 5.86
N GLU A 96 -8.97 -0.61 5.26
CA GLU A 96 -7.74 -1.38 5.31
C GLU A 96 -7.20 -1.49 6.76
N TYR A 97 -7.28 -0.40 7.54
CA TYR A 97 -6.95 -0.42 8.96
C TYR A 97 -7.90 -1.30 9.77
N ILE A 98 -9.19 -1.29 9.42
CA ILE A 98 -10.17 -2.18 10.05
C ILE A 98 -9.83 -3.65 9.77
N VAL A 99 -9.48 -3.97 8.52
CA VAL A 99 -9.07 -5.31 8.11
C VAL A 99 -7.82 -5.75 8.88
N LEU A 100 -6.80 -4.89 8.95
CA LEU A 100 -5.57 -5.16 9.69
C LEU A 100 -5.82 -5.41 11.18
N LEU A 101 -6.56 -4.52 11.86
CA LEU A 101 -6.87 -4.70 13.28
C LEU A 101 -7.73 -5.94 13.55
N ASN A 102 -8.59 -6.33 12.60
CA ASN A 102 -9.35 -7.58 12.70
C ASN A 102 -8.49 -8.82 12.51
N MET A 103 -7.56 -8.79 11.55
CA MET A 103 -6.60 -9.87 11.31
C MET A 103 -5.83 -10.22 12.58
N TYR A 104 -5.51 -9.21 13.39
CA TYR A 104 -4.78 -9.34 14.65
C TYR A 104 -5.66 -9.47 15.90
N LEU A 105 -6.99 -9.61 15.74
CA LEU A 105 -7.95 -9.73 16.85
C LEU A 105 -7.90 -8.54 17.83
N ILE A 106 -7.46 -7.37 17.37
CA ILE A 106 -7.44 -6.11 18.13
C ILE A 106 -8.82 -5.45 18.07
N ALA A 107 -9.50 -5.56 16.93
CA ALA A 107 -10.83 -4.99 16.73
C ALA A 107 -11.72 -5.90 15.88
N PHE A 108 -13.03 -5.88 16.14
CA PHE A 108 -13.99 -6.83 15.57
C PHE A 108 -15.09 -6.08 14.80
N PRO A 109 -15.22 -6.30 13.48
CA PRO A 109 -16.32 -5.76 12.70
C PRO A 109 -17.62 -6.50 13.07
N VAL A 110 -18.64 -5.74 13.45
CA VAL A 110 -19.94 -6.27 13.84
C VAL A 110 -21.08 -5.41 13.31
N ILE A 111 -22.29 -5.98 13.29
CA ILE A 111 -23.54 -5.24 13.12
C ILE A 111 -24.09 -4.92 14.50
N LYS A 112 -24.13 -3.62 14.86
CA LYS A 112 -24.71 -3.11 16.11
C LYS A 112 -25.81 -2.13 15.75
N ASN A 113 -27.03 -2.37 16.23
CA ASN A 113 -28.21 -1.52 15.93
C ASN A 113 -28.47 -1.28 14.42
N GLY A 114 -28.16 -2.29 13.58
CA GLY A 114 -28.28 -2.17 12.11
C GLY A 114 -27.11 -1.46 11.42
N GLU A 115 -26.12 -1.00 12.18
CA GLU A 115 -24.96 -0.28 11.65
C GLU A 115 -23.68 -1.12 11.69
N ARG A 116 -22.84 -0.95 10.66
CA ARG A 116 -21.51 -1.55 10.59
C ARG A 116 -20.58 -0.81 11.54
N THR A 117 -20.16 -1.49 12.60
CA THR A 117 -19.39 -0.91 13.68
C THR A 117 -18.17 -1.75 13.96
N LEU A 118 -17.01 -1.11 14.11
CA LEU A 118 -15.81 -1.71 14.63
C LEU A 118 -15.83 -1.63 16.15
N ILE A 119 -15.64 -2.77 16.82
CA ILE A 119 -15.61 -2.88 18.28
C ILE A 119 -14.24 -3.33 18.75
N VAL A 120 -13.62 -2.53 19.63
CA VAL A 120 -12.42 -2.90 20.37
C VAL A 120 -12.85 -3.58 21.69
N PRO A 121 -12.34 -4.78 21.99
CA PRO A 121 -12.64 -5.47 23.24
C PRO A 121 -12.20 -4.68 24.48
N HIS A 122 -12.88 -4.91 25.61
CA HIS A 122 -12.50 -4.29 26.89
C HIS A 122 -11.06 -4.62 27.29
N GLU A 123 -10.64 -5.86 27.06
CA GLU A 123 -9.31 -6.36 27.36
C GLU A 123 -8.23 -5.58 26.59
N THR A 124 -8.48 -5.25 25.32
CA THR A 124 -7.61 -4.42 24.48
C THR A 124 -7.59 -2.97 24.93
N LEU A 125 -8.76 -2.41 25.28
CA LEU A 125 -8.84 -1.04 25.80
C LEU A 125 -8.10 -0.88 27.12
N ASP A 126 -8.24 -1.85 28.03
CA ASP A 126 -7.58 -1.82 29.33
C ASP A 126 -6.07 -2.01 29.21
N PHE A 127 -5.62 -2.82 28.24
CA PHE A 127 -4.21 -2.90 27.86
C PHE A 127 -3.69 -1.55 27.36
N LEU A 128 -4.36 -0.97 26.35
CA LEU A 128 -3.95 0.31 25.74
C LEU A 128 -3.92 1.49 26.72
N LYS A 129 -4.81 1.51 27.73
CA LYS A 129 -4.80 2.54 28.79
C LYS A 129 -3.60 2.44 29.73
N LYS A 130 -3.05 1.24 29.91
CA LYS A 130 -1.91 0.96 30.79
C LYS A 130 -0.58 0.95 30.05
N LEU A 131 -0.63 0.88 28.72
CA LEU A 131 0.53 0.78 27.87
C LEU A 131 1.38 2.04 27.96
N ASP A 132 2.67 1.88 28.26
CA ASP A 132 3.62 2.96 28.07
C ASP A 132 3.94 3.08 26.58
N LYS A 133 3.50 4.19 25.98
CA LYS A 133 3.73 4.44 24.56
C LYS A 133 5.20 4.69 24.25
N THR A 134 6.03 5.08 25.23
CA THR A 134 7.46 5.33 24.95
C THR A 134 8.19 4.08 24.50
N ASP A 135 7.71 2.90 24.92
CA ASP A 135 8.26 1.60 24.53
C ASP A 135 8.16 1.35 23.02
N TYR A 136 7.22 2.03 22.34
CA TYR A 136 6.97 1.84 20.92
C TYR A 136 7.53 2.95 20.04
N ILE A 137 7.89 4.12 20.59
CA ILE A 137 8.29 5.28 19.78
C ILE A 137 9.45 4.93 18.82
N THR A 138 10.44 4.19 19.31
CA THR A 138 11.59 3.77 18.49
C THR A 138 11.16 2.82 17.37
N ASN A 139 10.31 1.84 17.69
CA ASN A 139 9.80 0.88 16.69
C ASN A 139 8.92 1.59 15.65
N VAL A 140 8.03 2.49 16.08
CA VAL A 140 7.16 3.25 15.18
C VAL A 140 7.98 4.07 14.18
N LYS A 141 9.00 4.80 14.63
CA LYS A 141 9.87 5.57 13.74
C LYS A 141 10.63 4.68 12.76
N LEU A 142 11.10 3.53 13.23
CA LEU A 142 11.78 2.56 12.38
C LEU A 142 10.82 1.99 11.32
N ASN A 143 9.60 1.62 11.72
CA ASN A 143 8.56 1.11 10.83
C ASN A 143 8.20 2.15 9.78
N ASP A 144 7.97 3.41 10.19
CA ASP A 144 7.68 4.53 9.28
C ASP A 144 8.81 4.73 8.27
N THR A 145 10.07 4.63 8.73
CA THR A 145 11.25 4.75 7.86
C THR A 145 11.28 3.64 6.83
N ILE A 146 11.11 2.38 7.26
CA ILE A 146 11.09 1.22 6.36
C ILE A 146 9.98 1.38 5.32
N THR A 147 8.74 1.65 5.74
CA THR A 147 7.62 1.80 4.80
C THR A 147 7.77 3.00 3.88
N THR A 148 8.37 4.10 4.34
CA THR A 148 8.65 5.28 3.49
C THR A 148 9.60 4.91 2.37
N TYR A 149 10.69 4.21 2.70
CA TYR A 149 11.67 3.74 1.71
C TYR A 149 11.04 2.74 0.75
N THR A 150 10.28 1.77 1.25
CA THR A 150 9.57 0.79 0.41
C THR A 150 8.67 1.47 -0.62
N ARG A 151 7.79 2.38 -0.17
CA ARG A 151 6.85 3.07 -1.06
C ARG A 151 7.54 4.02 -2.04
N ALA A 152 8.60 4.71 -1.61
CA ALA A 152 9.39 5.55 -2.50
C ALA A 152 10.06 4.71 -3.60
N LEU A 153 10.66 3.57 -3.25
CA LEU A 153 11.27 2.70 -4.26
C LEU A 153 10.22 2.12 -5.22
N LEU A 154 9.01 1.80 -4.75
CA LEU A 154 7.90 1.40 -5.63
C LEU A 154 7.48 2.51 -6.58
N GLU A 155 7.37 3.76 -6.12
CA GLU A 155 7.05 4.90 -6.98
C GLU A 155 8.05 5.05 -8.14
N TYR A 156 9.34 4.92 -7.84
CA TYR A 156 10.40 5.10 -8.83
C TYR A 156 10.62 3.87 -9.71
N TYR A 157 10.45 2.67 -9.17
CA TYR A 157 10.90 1.44 -9.84
C TYR A 157 9.80 0.45 -10.21
N GLY A 158 8.62 0.53 -9.57
CA GLY A 158 7.48 -0.38 -9.72
C GLY A 158 7.72 -1.81 -9.22
N TYR A 159 8.96 -2.27 -9.32
CA TYR A 159 9.48 -3.58 -8.91
C TYR A 159 10.94 -3.41 -8.47
N TYR A 160 11.31 -4.02 -7.35
CA TYR A 160 12.71 -4.14 -6.95
C TYR A 160 13.01 -5.36 -6.09
N GLU A 161 14.26 -5.83 -6.21
CA GLU A 161 14.81 -6.87 -5.35
C GLU A 161 15.07 -6.34 -3.93
N ILE A 162 14.85 -7.17 -2.90
CA ILE A 162 14.90 -6.73 -1.48
C ILE A 162 16.24 -6.10 -1.08
N ASP A 163 17.34 -6.53 -1.70
CA ASP A 163 18.67 -5.97 -1.51
C ASP A 163 18.76 -4.48 -1.89
N VAL A 164 17.93 -4.01 -2.84
CA VAL A 164 17.83 -2.59 -3.18
C VAL A 164 17.33 -1.79 -1.99
N LEU A 165 16.29 -2.26 -1.29
CA LEU A 165 15.76 -1.61 -0.09
C LEU A 165 16.78 -1.62 1.04
N GLU A 166 17.42 -2.77 1.29
CA GLU A 166 18.48 -2.92 2.29
C GLU A 166 19.61 -1.92 2.04
N ASN A 167 20.09 -1.81 0.80
CA ASN A 167 21.16 -0.90 0.43
C ASN A 167 20.80 0.57 0.72
N TYR A 168 19.57 1.00 0.42
CA TYR A 168 19.15 2.37 0.70
C TYR A 168 18.99 2.65 2.20
N LEU A 169 18.39 1.72 2.94
CA LEU A 169 18.24 1.82 4.39
C LEU A 169 19.61 1.88 5.09
N LYS A 170 20.55 1.02 4.69
CA LYS A 170 21.90 1.02 5.22
C LYS A 170 22.63 2.33 4.89
N LYS A 171 22.55 2.78 3.63
CA LYS A 171 23.26 3.97 3.15
C LYS A 171 22.81 5.26 3.82
N TYR A 172 21.51 5.44 4.02
CA TYR A 172 20.95 6.73 4.42
C TYR A 172 20.44 6.80 5.87
N GLU A 173 20.20 5.65 6.51
CA GLU A 173 19.70 5.58 7.88
C GLU A 173 20.56 4.70 8.80
N ASP A 174 21.61 4.05 8.27
CA ASP A 174 22.44 3.09 9.00
C ASP A 174 21.63 1.93 9.62
N ILE A 175 20.53 1.55 8.97
CA ILE A 175 19.66 0.44 9.40
C ILE A 175 20.14 -0.85 8.72
N GLU A 176 20.51 -1.84 9.52
CA GLU A 176 20.71 -3.22 9.06
C GLU A 176 19.35 -3.89 8.84
N PHE A 177 18.98 -4.09 7.59
CA PHE A 177 17.71 -4.69 7.23
C PHE A 177 17.81 -6.23 7.23
N ALA A 178 16.91 -6.89 7.94
CA ALA A 178 16.76 -8.35 7.88
C ALA A 178 15.32 -8.66 7.47
N PHE A 179 15.13 -9.30 6.32
CA PHE A 179 13.82 -9.53 5.73
C PHE A 179 12.86 -10.21 6.71
N ASP A 180 13.24 -11.33 7.31
CA ASP A 180 12.38 -12.07 8.26
C ASP A 180 11.90 -11.22 9.44
N LYS A 181 12.75 -10.31 9.92
CA LYS A 181 12.44 -9.42 11.05
C LYS A 181 11.43 -8.34 10.67
N TYR A 182 11.53 -7.82 9.45
CA TYR A 182 10.75 -6.67 9.00
C TYR A 182 9.61 -7.03 8.05
N PHE A 183 9.52 -8.29 7.63
CA PHE A 183 8.43 -8.81 6.82
C PHE A 183 7.04 -8.50 7.40
N PRO A 184 6.78 -8.61 8.73
CA PRO A 184 5.49 -8.22 9.28
C PRO A 184 5.13 -6.74 9.04
N ILE A 185 6.11 -5.84 9.05
CA ILE A 185 5.90 -4.41 8.78
C ILE A 185 5.55 -4.22 7.31
N LEU A 186 6.34 -4.82 6.42
CA LEU A 186 6.12 -4.75 4.97
C LEU A 186 4.77 -5.37 4.60
N SER A 187 4.40 -6.51 5.17
CA SER A 187 3.13 -7.19 4.92
C SER A 187 1.93 -6.37 5.39
N ASN A 188 2.04 -5.67 6.54
CA ASN A 188 0.99 -4.77 7.00
C ASN A 188 0.84 -3.58 6.06
N ASP A 189 1.96 -3.01 5.66
CA ASP A 189 1.97 -1.89 4.74
C ASP A 189 1.46 -2.27 3.35
N SER A 190 1.80 -3.47 2.87
CA SER A 190 1.34 -4.00 1.60
C SER A 190 -0.17 -4.26 1.59
N LEU A 191 -0.74 -4.72 2.72
CA LEU A 191 -2.18 -4.86 2.89
C LEU A 191 -2.91 -3.50 2.80
N ILE A 192 -2.28 -2.42 3.28
CA ILE A 192 -2.87 -1.08 3.29
C ILE A 192 -2.73 -0.40 1.92
N TYR A 193 -1.56 -0.50 1.29
CA TYR A 193 -1.21 0.26 0.10
C TYR A 193 -1.29 -0.56 -1.20
N GLY A 194 -1.58 -1.86 -1.12
CA GLY A 194 -1.92 -2.69 -2.26
C GLY A 194 -0.72 -3.10 -3.13
N TYR A 195 0.44 -3.34 -2.53
CA TYR A 195 1.60 -3.94 -3.21
C TYR A 195 1.86 -5.37 -2.72
N TYR A 196 2.79 -6.07 -3.37
CA TYR A 196 3.20 -7.43 -3.01
C TYR A 196 4.61 -7.45 -2.45
N VAL A 197 4.82 -8.34 -1.48
CA VAL A 197 6.10 -8.60 -0.82
C VAL A 197 6.35 -10.10 -0.91
N GLU A 198 7.40 -10.48 -1.61
CA GLU A 198 7.92 -11.84 -1.67
C GLU A 198 9.32 -11.89 -1.06
N GLU A 199 9.84 -13.10 -0.84
CA GLU A 199 11.13 -13.32 -0.17
C GLU A 199 12.28 -12.52 -0.80
N ASN A 200 12.25 -12.33 -2.13
CA ASN A 200 13.32 -11.68 -2.87
C ASN A 200 12.94 -10.34 -3.50
N CYS A 201 11.66 -9.93 -3.48
CA CYS A 201 11.25 -8.72 -4.19
C CYS A 201 9.99 -8.05 -3.60
N VAL A 202 9.82 -6.79 -3.98
CA VAL A 202 8.62 -5.99 -3.71
C VAL A 202 8.16 -5.38 -5.03
N TYR A 203 6.86 -5.43 -5.30
CA TYR A 203 6.33 -4.96 -6.59
C TYR A 203 4.86 -4.56 -6.55
N LEU A 204 4.47 -3.72 -7.51
CA LEU A 204 3.08 -3.33 -7.73
C LEU A 204 2.33 -4.40 -8.53
N PRO A 205 1.04 -4.68 -8.24
CA PRO A 205 0.26 -5.70 -8.95
C PRO A 205 0.22 -5.50 -10.47
N THR A 206 0.23 -4.25 -10.92
CA THR A 206 0.21 -3.89 -12.34
C THR A 206 1.43 -4.43 -13.11
N ILE A 207 2.55 -4.69 -12.45
CA ILE A 207 3.75 -5.26 -13.08
C ILE A 207 3.52 -6.70 -13.57
N GLU A 208 2.78 -7.52 -12.82
CA GLU A 208 2.49 -8.91 -13.21
C GLU A 208 1.69 -8.99 -14.51
N GLU A 209 0.84 -7.99 -14.73
CA GLU A 209 -0.05 -7.91 -15.89
C GLU A 209 0.66 -7.39 -17.15
N ASN A 210 1.91 -6.89 -17.02
CA ASN A 210 2.65 -6.35 -18.15
C ASN A 210 3.67 -7.37 -18.71
N PRO A 211 3.34 -8.06 -19.82
CA PRO A 211 4.22 -9.09 -20.39
C PRO A 211 5.54 -8.54 -20.91
N THR A 212 5.61 -7.23 -21.18
CA THR A 212 6.80 -6.59 -21.75
C THR A 212 7.79 -6.08 -20.71
N PHE A 213 7.34 -5.89 -19.46
CA PHE A 213 8.15 -5.34 -18.38
C PHE A 213 9.46 -6.12 -18.17
N PHE A 214 9.34 -7.44 -17.93
CA PHE A 214 10.50 -8.30 -17.69
C PHE A 214 11.36 -8.50 -18.95
N MET A 215 10.77 -8.40 -20.14
CA MET A 215 11.53 -8.44 -21.39
C MET A 215 12.44 -7.20 -21.52
N THR A 216 11.92 -6.01 -21.25
CA THR A 216 12.70 -4.76 -21.27
C THR A 216 13.79 -4.79 -20.20
N ARG A 217 13.44 -5.16 -18.96
CA ARG A 217 14.40 -5.33 -17.85
C ARG A 217 15.57 -6.24 -18.21
N LYS A 218 15.30 -7.32 -18.93
CA LYS A 218 16.35 -8.25 -19.40
C LYS A 218 17.28 -7.62 -20.44
N GLN A 219 16.78 -6.74 -21.30
CA GLN A 219 17.60 -6.04 -22.30
C GLN A 219 18.54 -5.00 -21.68
N ILE A 220 18.19 -4.47 -20.51
CA ILE A 220 18.98 -3.48 -19.76
C ILE A 220 19.60 -4.05 -18.49
N ASN A 221 19.83 -5.37 -18.44
CA ASN A 221 20.35 -6.04 -17.25
C ASN A 221 21.67 -5.45 -16.72
N ASN A 222 22.49 -4.85 -17.60
CA ASN A 222 23.78 -4.23 -17.28
C ASN A 222 23.65 -2.79 -16.73
N ILE A 223 22.44 -2.25 -16.63
CA ILE A 223 22.20 -0.92 -16.08
C ILE A 223 21.67 -1.11 -14.66
N ASP A 224 22.29 -0.43 -13.69
CA ASP A 224 21.84 -0.43 -12.31
C ASP A 224 20.53 0.36 -12.15
N TYR A 225 20.01 0.43 -10.93
CA TYR A 225 18.88 1.29 -10.63
C TYR A 225 19.25 2.76 -10.71
N TYR A 226 18.29 3.60 -11.11
CA TYR A 226 18.47 5.05 -11.05
C TYR A 226 18.81 5.46 -9.61
N PRO A 227 19.94 6.13 -9.35
CA PRO A 227 20.39 6.40 -8.00
C PRO A 227 19.54 7.49 -7.34
N LEU A 228 18.79 7.12 -6.30
CA LEU A 228 17.99 8.04 -5.51
C LEU A 228 18.82 8.70 -4.42
N THR A 229 18.57 9.98 -4.19
CA THR A 229 19.05 10.68 -2.99
C THR A 229 18.09 10.44 -1.82
N LYS A 230 18.56 10.66 -0.59
CA LYS A 230 17.69 10.66 0.59
C LYS A 230 16.51 11.63 0.43
N LYS A 231 16.74 12.78 -0.21
CA LYS A 231 15.69 13.76 -0.48
C LYS A 231 14.61 13.17 -1.39
N ASP A 232 15.00 12.51 -2.49
CA ASP A 232 14.06 11.88 -3.43
C ASP A 232 13.15 10.87 -2.72
N ILE A 233 13.73 10.07 -1.80
CA ILE A 233 13.00 9.07 -1.02
C ILE A 233 11.94 9.72 -0.11
N TYR A 234 12.27 10.84 0.56
CA TYR A 234 11.30 11.53 1.42
C TYR A 234 10.33 12.46 0.68
N SER A 235 10.58 12.76 -0.60
CA SER A 235 9.72 13.60 -1.44
C SER A 235 9.17 12.86 -2.66
N TYR A 236 8.98 11.54 -2.56
CA TYR A 236 8.63 10.69 -3.70
C TYR A 236 7.26 11.03 -4.33
N THR A 237 6.39 11.74 -3.61
CA THR A 237 5.09 12.21 -4.10
C THR A 237 5.16 13.55 -4.85
N HIS A 238 6.33 13.99 -5.30
CA HIS A 238 6.51 15.28 -5.97
C HIS A 238 5.89 15.30 -7.37
N ILE A 239 5.09 16.33 -7.66
CA ILE A 239 4.49 16.58 -8.98
C ILE A 239 5.51 17.26 -9.88
N SER A 240 5.84 16.63 -11.01
CA SER A 240 6.75 17.18 -12.02
C SER A 240 6.16 18.39 -12.74
N LYS A 241 7.02 19.18 -13.39
CA LYS A 241 6.58 20.28 -14.23
C LYS A 241 5.71 19.78 -15.38
N GLU A 242 6.05 18.63 -15.95
CA GLU A 242 5.34 18.01 -17.07
C GLU A 242 3.93 17.55 -16.67
N GLU A 243 3.76 17.07 -15.43
CA GLU A 243 2.43 16.79 -14.87
C GLU A 243 1.61 18.07 -14.71
N VAL A 244 2.23 19.18 -14.26
CA VAL A 244 1.57 20.49 -14.15
C VAL A 244 1.18 21.02 -15.53
N ASP A 245 2.06 20.91 -16.54
CA ASP A 245 1.77 21.34 -17.91
C ASP A 245 0.60 20.55 -18.51
N LEU A 246 0.51 19.24 -18.22
CA LEU A 246 -0.63 18.41 -18.61
C LEU A 246 -1.90 18.78 -17.84
N ALA A 247 -1.82 19.04 -16.53
CA ALA A 247 -2.96 19.48 -15.73
C ALA A 247 -3.53 20.81 -16.25
N ASN A 248 -2.67 21.77 -16.57
CA ASN A 248 -3.07 23.05 -17.16
C ASN A 248 -3.80 22.86 -18.50
N PHE A 249 -3.35 21.91 -19.33
CA PHE A 249 -4.07 21.58 -20.56
C PHE A 249 -5.52 21.14 -20.26
N PHE A 250 -5.74 20.27 -19.27
CA PHE A 250 -7.09 19.84 -18.92
C PHE A 250 -7.94 21.00 -18.34
N ILE A 251 -7.36 21.83 -17.46
CA ILE A 251 -8.05 22.99 -16.88
C ILE A 251 -8.48 23.98 -17.97
N ASP A 252 -7.65 24.19 -18.99
CA ASP A 252 -7.92 25.17 -20.05
C ASP A 252 -9.03 24.72 -21.02
N HIS A 253 -9.30 23.41 -21.12
CA HIS A 253 -10.20 22.83 -22.12
C HIS A 253 -11.45 22.17 -21.53
N PHE A 254 -11.47 21.85 -20.23
CA PHE A 254 -12.58 21.13 -19.60
C PHE A 254 -13.00 21.75 -18.27
N GLU A 255 -14.31 21.72 -17.99
CA GLU A 255 -14.83 21.94 -16.64
C GLU A 255 -14.62 20.66 -15.82
N ILE A 256 -13.44 20.54 -15.21
CA ILE A 256 -13.03 19.41 -14.39
C ILE A 256 -12.79 19.86 -12.94
N ASP A 257 -13.23 19.07 -11.97
CA ASP A 257 -12.91 19.34 -10.57
C ASP A 257 -11.50 18.87 -10.21
N GLU A 258 -11.02 19.30 -9.05
CA GLU A 258 -9.65 19.05 -8.61
C GLU A 258 -9.36 17.55 -8.38
N ASP A 259 -10.35 16.79 -7.88
CA ASP A 259 -10.19 15.38 -7.56
C ASP A 259 -10.17 14.52 -8.83
N ASP A 260 -11.05 14.83 -9.78
CA ASP A 260 -11.09 14.18 -11.09
C ASP A 260 -9.85 14.51 -11.92
N LEU A 261 -9.36 15.76 -11.86
CA LEU A 261 -8.12 16.17 -12.51
C LEU A 261 -6.93 15.40 -11.95
N ALA A 262 -6.77 15.37 -10.62
CA ALA A 262 -5.67 14.65 -9.98
C ALA A 262 -5.70 13.16 -10.33
N SER A 263 -6.88 12.54 -10.32
CA SER A 263 -7.08 11.14 -10.70
C SER A 263 -6.72 10.88 -12.17
N THR A 264 -7.09 11.78 -13.07
CA THR A 264 -6.79 11.69 -14.50
C THR A 264 -5.29 11.79 -14.77
N ILE A 265 -4.61 12.76 -14.16
CA ILE A 265 -3.15 12.93 -14.29
C ILE A 265 -2.41 11.71 -13.74
N LEU A 266 -2.85 11.19 -12.59
CA LEU A 266 -2.27 9.99 -11.99
C LEU A 266 -2.44 8.76 -12.90
N ALA A 267 -3.63 8.56 -13.49
CA ALA A 267 -3.89 7.47 -14.42
C ALA A 267 -2.99 7.55 -15.67
N ILE A 268 -2.85 8.74 -16.27
CA ILE A 268 -1.98 8.95 -17.43
C ILE A 268 -0.52 8.69 -17.06
N LYS A 269 -0.05 9.20 -15.91
CA LYS A 269 1.31 8.93 -15.42
C LYS A 269 1.56 7.44 -15.23
N LEU A 270 0.59 6.71 -14.66
CA LEU A 270 0.68 5.27 -14.46
C LEU A 270 0.81 4.52 -15.80
N CYS A 271 -0.02 4.86 -16.80
CA CYS A 271 0.09 4.30 -18.15
C CYS A 271 1.50 4.53 -18.73
N ILE A 272 2.03 5.74 -18.56
CA ILE A 272 3.39 6.08 -19.01
C ILE A 272 4.44 5.24 -18.26
N GLN A 273 4.38 5.14 -16.93
CA GLN A 273 5.32 4.35 -16.12
C GLN A 273 5.32 2.86 -16.51
N MET A 274 4.18 2.39 -17.01
CA MET A 274 3.94 1.04 -17.54
C MET A 274 4.33 0.86 -19.03
N ASP A 275 4.97 1.86 -19.64
CA ASP A 275 5.38 1.87 -21.06
C ASP A 275 4.25 1.83 -22.09
N PHE A 276 3.03 2.26 -21.74
CA PHE A 276 1.98 2.41 -22.74
C PHE A 276 2.40 3.45 -23.80
N SER A 277 2.01 3.20 -25.05
CA SER A 277 2.33 4.12 -26.12
C SER A 277 1.44 5.37 -26.03
N ILE A 278 1.94 6.52 -26.50
CA ILE A 278 1.12 7.74 -26.55
C ILE A 278 -0.15 7.53 -27.39
N LYS A 279 -0.07 6.67 -28.41
CA LYS A 279 -1.22 6.31 -29.24
C LYS A 279 -2.31 5.62 -28.41
N ASP A 280 -1.94 4.62 -27.60
CA ASP A 280 -2.89 3.88 -26.77
C ASP A 280 -3.56 4.82 -25.74
N ILE A 281 -2.78 5.71 -25.13
CA ILE A 281 -3.30 6.73 -24.20
C ILE A 281 -4.27 7.68 -24.91
N LEU A 282 -3.95 8.12 -26.12
CA LEU A 282 -4.83 9.01 -26.89
C LEU A 282 -6.13 8.31 -27.32
N GLU A 283 -6.07 7.02 -27.65
CA GLU A 283 -7.27 6.22 -27.97
C GLU A 283 -8.20 6.10 -26.76
N ASP A 284 -7.66 5.92 -25.56
CA ASP A 284 -8.44 5.93 -24.31
C ASP A 284 -9.05 7.31 -24.00
N LEU A 285 -8.50 8.39 -24.55
CA LEU A 285 -8.96 9.77 -24.38
C LEU A 285 -9.81 10.30 -25.55
N ASP A 286 -10.12 9.46 -26.55
CA ASP A 286 -10.87 9.88 -27.75
C ASP A 286 -12.30 10.36 -27.42
N TYR A 287 -12.85 9.94 -26.27
CA TYR A 287 -14.15 10.39 -25.78
C TYR A 287 -14.22 11.88 -25.43
N LEU A 288 -13.07 12.57 -25.35
CA LEU A 288 -13.00 14.00 -25.04
C LEU A 288 -13.41 14.91 -26.22
N GLU A 289 -13.65 14.34 -27.41
CA GLU A 289 -14.12 15.06 -28.61
C GLU A 289 -13.28 16.31 -28.97
N LEU A 290 -11.97 16.26 -28.70
CA LEU A 290 -11.03 17.36 -28.97
C LEU A 290 -10.94 17.69 -30.47
N SER A 291 -10.80 18.97 -30.79
CA SER A 291 -10.47 19.40 -32.15
C SER A 291 -9.08 18.87 -32.57
N PRO A 292 -8.78 18.78 -33.88
CA PRO A 292 -7.47 18.34 -34.35
C PRO A 292 -6.29 19.19 -33.85
N TYR A 293 -6.54 20.44 -33.46
CA TYR A 293 -5.52 21.32 -32.90
C TYR A 293 -5.24 20.99 -31.43
N GLU A 294 -6.29 20.84 -30.62
CA GLU A 294 -6.19 20.49 -29.20
C GLU A 294 -5.61 19.08 -29.02
N MET A 295 -6.01 18.13 -29.88
CA MET A 295 -5.43 16.79 -29.89
C MET A 295 -3.91 16.80 -30.08
N LYS A 296 -3.40 17.67 -30.95
CA LYS A 296 -1.94 17.84 -31.15
C LYS A 296 -1.25 18.50 -29.95
N GLN A 297 -1.95 19.40 -29.25
CA GLN A 297 -1.41 19.99 -28.02
C GLN A 297 -1.32 18.94 -26.92
N LEU A 298 -2.38 18.14 -26.73
CA LEU A 298 -2.40 17.02 -25.79
C LEU A 298 -1.28 16.02 -26.11
N GLU A 299 -1.15 15.59 -27.37
CA GLU A 299 -0.07 14.69 -27.81
C GLU A 299 1.31 15.26 -27.43
N LYS A 300 1.53 16.56 -27.63
CA LYS A 300 2.79 17.22 -27.24
C LYS A 300 3.02 17.18 -25.73
N CYS A 301 1.99 17.45 -24.92
CA CYS A 301 2.07 17.35 -23.46
C CYS A 301 2.42 15.92 -23.02
N LEU A 302 1.74 14.92 -23.60
CA LEU A 302 1.97 13.50 -23.31
C LEU A 302 3.36 13.02 -23.72
N VAL A 303 3.86 13.43 -24.90
CA VAL A 303 5.23 13.11 -25.33
C VAL A 303 6.26 13.73 -24.39
N ASN A 304 6.04 14.97 -23.96
CA ASN A 304 6.94 15.63 -23.02
C ASN A 304 6.94 14.93 -21.66
N LEU A 305 5.76 14.58 -21.15
CA LEU A 305 5.61 13.79 -19.93
C LEU A 305 6.32 12.44 -20.06
N GLN A 306 6.04 11.67 -21.10
CA GLN A 306 6.63 10.34 -21.30
C GLN A 306 8.16 10.35 -21.37
N ASN A 307 8.76 11.39 -21.95
CA ASN A 307 10.22 11.48 -22.06
C ASN A 307 10.92 11.84 -20.74
N ASN A 308 10.19 12.45 -19.80
CA ASN A 308 10.71 12.92 -18.51
C ASN A 308 10.18 12.14 -17.30
N THR A 309 9.16 11.30 -17.48
CA THR A 309 8.70 10.34 -16.46
C THR A 309 9.68 9.19 -16.34
N ARG A 310 9.93 8.77 -15.11
CA ARG A 310 10.75 7.61 -14.78
C ARG A 310 9.97 6.34 -15.07
N LEU A 311 10.57 5.44 -15.85
CA LEU A 311 9.91 4.24 -16.30
C LEU A 311 10.34 3.05 -15.44
N TRP A 312 9.38 2.26 -14.99
CA TRP A 312 9.64 1.12 -14.11
C TRP A 312 10.45 0.03 -14.81
N SER A 313 10.15 -0.21 -16.10
CA SER A 313 10.90 -1.16 -16.93
C SER A 313 12.35 -0.73 -17.15
N LEU A 314 12.62 0.57 -17.03
CA LEU A 314 13.94 1.18 -17.14
C LEU A 314 14.60 1.40 -15.78
N LYS A 315 14.20 0.66 -14.74
CA LYS A 315 14.77 0.77 -13.38
C LYS A 315 14.76 2.21 -12.82
N GLY A 316 13.71 2.98 -13.16
CA GLY A 316 13.52 4.35 -12.70
C GLY A 316 14.27 5.41 -13.50
N TYR A 317 14.87 5.07 -14.64
CA TYR A 317 15.39 6.08 -15.57
C TYR A 317 14.30 6.63 -16.49
N THR A 318 14.51 7.86 -16.97
CA THR A 318 13.70 8.45 -18.04
C THR A 318 14.24 8.07 -19.42
N LYS A 319 13.40 8.18 -20.47
CA LYS A 319 13.87 7.96 -21.86
C LYS A 319 14.97 8.97 -22.26
N ASN A 320 14.89 10.20 -21.73
CA ASN A 320 15.88 11.25 -21.97
C ASN A 320 17.23 10.94 -21.32
N GLU A 321 17.25 10.43 -20.09
CA GLU A 321 18.47 10.08 -19.35
C GLU A 321 19.25 8.95 -20.07
N LEU A 322 18.54 7.92 -20.53
CA LEU A 322 19.15 6.77 -21.21
C LEU A 322 19.39 7.01 -22.71
N LYS A 323 18.96 8.16 -23.26
CA LYS A 323 18.99 8.44 -24.71
C LYS A 323 18.40 7.26 -25.50
N VAL A 324 17.22 6.80 -25.09
CA VAL A 324 16.57 5.57 -25.59
C VAL A 324 16.18 5.56 -27.08
N PRO A 325 16.29 6.62 -27.94
CA PRO A 325 15.96 6.43 -29.36
C PRO A 325 16.82 5.40 -30.13
N LYS A 326 17.85 4.79 -29.53
CA LYS A 326 18.77 3.87 -30.23
C LYS A 326 19.02 2.49 -29.61
N LEU A 327 18.53 2.17 -28.41
CA LEU A 327 18.93 0.93 -27.71
C LEU A 327 17.81 -0.09 -27.50
N ILE A 328 16.54 0.31 -27.49
CA ILE A 328 15.43 -0.59 -27.14
C ILE A 328 14.30 -0.39 -28.14
N ARG A 329 14.04 -1.41 -28.98
CA ARG A 329 12.78 -1.50 -29.71
C ARG A 329 11.76 -2.07 -28.73
N PHE A 330 10.91 -1.20 -28.17
CA PHE A 330 9.76 -1.65 -27.40
C PHE A 330 8.93 -2.59 -28.30
N PRO A 331 8.64 -3.83 -27.87
CA PRO A 331 7.70 -4.67 -28.60
C PRO A 331 6.36 -3.94 -28.67
N LYS A 332 5.71 -3.99 -29.84
CA LYS A 332 4.34 -3.48 -29.97
C LYS A 332 3.48 -4.17 -28.92
N SER A 333 2.65 -3.41 -28.20
CA SER A 333 1.57 -3.94 -27.38
C SER A 333 0.84 -5.00 -28.21
N LEU A 334 0.76 -6.22 -27.66
CA LEU A 334 -0.06 -7.26 -28.25
C LEU A 334 -1.49 -6.92 -27.86
N ASN A 335 -2.28 -6.51 -28.87
CA ASN A 335 -3.73 -6.29 -28.77
C ASN A 335 -4.45 -7.47 -28.12
#